data_AF-A0A256YQC9-F1
#
_entry.id   AF-A0A256YQC9-F1
#
_cell.length_a   1.000
_cell.length_b   1.000
_cell.length_c   1.000
_cell.angle_alpha   90.00
_cell.angle_beta   90.00
_cell.angle_gamma   90.00
#
_symmetry.space_group_name_H-M   'P 1'
#
loop_
_entity.id
_entity.type
_entity.pdbx_description
1 polymer ?
#
loop_
_entity_poly.entity_id
_entity_poly.type
_entity_poly.pdbx_seq_one_letter_code
_entity_poly.pdbx_strand_id
1 'polypeptide(L)'
;MMEVGRICKKIAGKESGRYCVVTKEESKFVQIYGIEKYKMCKPRRCNKKHLIATKIKIDLNGNSPTEIEKSIKESGILTKLGLKKIKLNKKSRKKLENARKRSAMNKPKKKKNTEKE
;
A
#
# COMPACT_ATOMS: atom_id res chain seq x y z
N MET A 1 2.85 19.09 14.51
CA MET A 1 1.62 18.85 13.75
C MET A 1 1.77 17.57 12.93
N MET A 2 0.93 16.56 13.14
CA MET A 2 0.72 15.56 12.08
C MET A 2 -0.18 16.25 11.04
N GLU A 3 0.07 15.97 9.77
CA GLU A 3 -0.74 16.49 8.67
C GLU A 3 -0.87 15.36 7.65
N VAL A 4 -1.91 15.43 6.83
CA VAL A 4 -2.05 14.51 5.69
C VAL A 4 -0.83 14.68 4.76
N GLY A 5 -0.33 13.56 4.25
CA GLY A 5 0.83 13.51 3.37
C GLY A 5 2.19 13.51 4.08
N ARG A 6 2.22 13.67 5.41
CA ARG A 6 3.48 13.64 6.17
C ARG A 6 3.98 12.21 6.36
N ILE A 7 5.29 12.02 6.20
CA ILE A 7 5.93 10.73 6.51
C ILE A 7 6.11 10.61 8.00
N CYS A 8 5.77 9.44 8.54
CA CYS A 8 6.00 9.09 9.92
C CYS A 8 6.83 7.81 10.03
N LYS A 9 7.61 7.71 11.11
CA LYS A 9 8.24 6.47 11.56
C LYS A 9 7.46 5.93 12.75
N LYS A 10 7.17 4.63 12.75
CA LYS A 10 6.50 3.99 13.88
C LYS A 10 7.52 3.65 14.96
N ILE A 11 7.24 4.05 16.20
CA ILE A 11 8.13 3.80 17.33
C ILE A 11 7.81 2.51 18.09
N ALA A 12 6.54 2.08 18.10
CA ALA A 12 6.06 0.98 18.95
C ALA A 12 5.22 -0.08 18.20
N GLY A 13 5.29 -1.33 18.67
CA GLY A 13 4.54 -2.50 18.18
C GLY A 13 5.22 -3.34 17.10
N LYS A 14 4.47 -4.23 16.44
CA LYS A 14 4.98 -5.19 15.44
C LYS A 14 5.66 -4.58 14.21
N GLU A 15 5.45 -3.30 13.96
CA GLU A 15 6.01 -2.57 12.81
C GLU A 15 6.93 -1.42 13.25
N SER A 16 7.46 -1.50 14.46
CA SER A 16 8.43 -0.53 14.97
C SER A 16 9.62 -0.41 14.01
N GLY A 17 10.08 0.82 13.80
CA GLY A 17 11.18 1.14 12.88
C GLY A 17 10.76 1.29 11.41
N ARG A 18 9.52 0.95 11.03
CA ARG A 18 9.03 1.11 9.65
C ARG A 18 8.48 2.51 9.40
N TYR A 19 8.57 2.93 8.14
CA TYR A 19 8.01 4.19 7.65
C TYR A 19 6.59 3.99 7.11
N CYS A 20 5.80 5.05 7.20
CA CYS A 20 4.45 5.13 6.66
C CYS A 20 4.10 6.58 6.31
N VAL A 21 3.07 6.76 5.49
CA VAL A 21 2.49 8.05 5.15
C VAL A 21 1.13 8.17 5.84
N VAL A 22 0.81 9.37 6.35
CA VAL A 22 -0.49 9.68 6.94
C VAL A 22 -1.46 10.11 5.84
N THR A 23 -2.65 9.51 5.80
CA THR A 23 -3.67 9.82 4.80
C THR A 23 -4.86 10.55 5.39
N LYS A 24 -5.26 10.17 6.60
CA LYS A 24 -6.32 10.86 7.34
C LYS A 24 -5.89 11.03 8.78
N GLU A 25 -6.10 12.22 9.30
CA GLU A 25 -5.92 12.53 10.70
C GLU A 25 -7.30 12.70 11.35
N GLU A 26 -7.48 12.02 12.47
CA GLU A 26 -8.61 12.21 13.38
C GLU A 26 -8.07 12.65 14.73
N SER A 27 -8.88 12.94 15.75
CA SER A 27 -8.39 13.52 17.01
C SER A 27 -7.32 12.67 17.70
N LYS A 28 -7.58 11.38 17.93
CA LYS A 28 -6.68 10.45 18.64
C LYS A 28 -5.99 9.43 17.73
N PHE A 29 -6.62 9.14 16.59
CA PHE A 29 -6.17 8.11 15.66
C PHE A 29 -5.77 8.73 14.32
N VAL A 30 -4.92 8.02 13.59
CA VAL A 30 -4.50 8.35 12.23
C VAL A 30 -4.59 7.12 11.35
N GLN A 31 -5.03 7.32 10.12
CA GLN A 31 -5.01 6.31 9.08
C GLN A 31 -3.65 6.40 8.38
N ILE A 32 -2.87 5.31 8.45
CA ILE A 32 -1.56 5.22 7.83
C ILE A 32 -1.60 4.29 6.62
N TYR A 33 -0.80 4.60 5.61
CA TYR A 33 -0.54 3.76 4.44
C TYR A 33 0.95 3.56 4.24
N GLY A 34 1.31 2.39 3.72
CA GLY A 34 2.69 2.05 3.38
C GLY A 34 2.72 0.93 2.35
N ILE A 35 3.82 0.88 1.61
CA ILE A 35 4.02 -0.09 0.54
C ILE A 35 4.66 -1.36 1.09
N GLU A 36 3.90 -2.45 1.15
CA GLU A 36 4.38 -3.73 1.71
C GLU A 36 5.63 -4.24 0.97
N LYS A 37 5.72 -3.99 -0.34
CA LYS A 37 6.88 -4.36 -1.18
C LYS A 37 8.22 -3.78 -0.68
N TYR A 38 8.19 -2.65 0.04
CA TYR A 38 9.37 -1.93 0.54
C TYR A 38 9.52 -2.03 2.06
N LYS A 39 8.95 -3.05 2.71
CA LYS A 39 8.97 -3.23 4.17
C LYS A 39 8.44 -2.01 4.95
N MET A 40 7.52 -1.25 4.35
CA MET A 40 6.79 -0.19 5.07
C MET A 40 5.67 -0.79 5.93
N CYS A 41 5.02 0.05 6.74
CA CYS A 41 3.85 -0.37 7.51
C CYS A 41 2.72 -0.83 6.59
N LYS A 42 1.95 -1.83 7.04
CA LYS A 42 0.68 -2.18 6.41
C LYS A 42 -0.35 -1.05 6.60
N PRO A 43 -1.31 -0.89 5.68
CA PRO A 43 -2.38 0.07 5.84
C PRO A 43 -3.23 -0.27 7.07
N ARG A 44 -3.33 0.66 8.02
CA ARG A 44 -4.10 0.47 9.26
C ARG A 44 -4.37 1.79 9.98
N ARG A 45 -5.27 1.74 10.96
CA ARG A 45 -5.50 2.84 11.91
C ARG A 45 -4.56 2.70 13.11
N CYS A 46 -3.86 3.77 13.49
CA CYS A 46 -2.91 3.80 14.60
C CYS A 46 -3.16 5.00 15.50
N ASN A 47 -2.75 4.92 16.77
CA ASN A 47 -2.74 6.08 17.65
C ASN A 47 -1.57 7.01 17.28
N LYS A 48 -1.78 8.33 17.34
CA LYS A 48 -0.74 9.35 17.10
C LYS A 48 0.47 9.19 18.01
N LYS A 49 0.26 8.73 19.26
CA LYS A 49 1.33 8.50 20.24
C LYS A 49 2.41 7.52 19.77
N HIS A 50 2.09 6.62 18.83
CA HIS A 50 3.03 5.59 18.35
C HIS A 50 3.79 5.99 17.08
N LEU A 51 3.63 7.24 16.64
CA LEU A 51 4.19 7.74 15.39
C LEU A 51 5.01 8.99 15.66
N ILE A 52 6.18 9.06 15.05
CA ILE A 52 7.01 10.26 14.98
C ILE A 52 6.96 10.78 13.57
N ALA A 53 6.56 12.04 13.40
CA ALA A 53 6.54 12.71 12.11
C ALA A 53 7.97 13.10 11.70
N THR A 54 8.31 12.86 10.43
CA THR A 54 9.56 13.29 9.80
C THR A 54 9.36 14.67 9.15
N LYS A 55 10.47 15.34 8.82
CA LYS A 55 10.46 16.64 8.11
C LYS A 55 9.94 16.57 6.66
N ILE A 56 9.74 15.37 6.12
CA ILE A 56 9.35 15.14 4.72
C ILE A 56 7.82 15.11 4.61
N LYS A 57 7.29 15.95 3.72
CA LYS A 57 5.87 15.99 3.32
C LYS A 57 5.74 15.58 1.86
N ILE A 58 4.66 14.89 1.55
CA ILE A 58 4.24 14.47 0.21
C ILE A 58 2.86 15.08 -0.02
N ASP A 59 2.62 15.60 -1.22
CA ASP A 59 1.26 15.90 -1.65
C ASP A 59 0.53 14.63 -2.09
N LEU A 60 -0.54 14.31 -1.38
CA LEU A 60 -1.41 13.18 -1.68
C LEU A 60 -2.69 13.69 -2.33
N ASN A 61 -2.91 13.35 -3.59
CA ASN A 61 -4.14 13.72 -4.32
C ASN A 61 -5.32 12.79 -4.01
N GLY A 62 -5.15 11.79 -3.14
CA GLY A 62 -6.18 10.79 -2.90
C GLY A 62 -5.97 9.91 -1.68
N ASN A 63 -7.04 9.19 -1.34
CA ASN A 63 -7.10 8.29 -0.19
C ASN A 63 -6.99 6.80 -0.59
N SER A 64 -6.89 6.51 -1.89
CA SER A 64 -6.84 5.14 -2.37
C SER A 64 -5.42 4.55 -2.25
N PRO A 65 -5.27 3.26 -1.87
CA PRO A 65 -3.97 2.62 -1.75
C PRO A 65 -3.15 2.66 -3.05
N THR A 66 -3.82 2.58 -4.19
CA THR A 66 -3.21 2.61 -5.53
C THR A 66 -2.62 3.96 -5.89
N GLU A 67 -3.29 5.06 -5.54
CA GLU A 67 -2.78 6.42 -5.80
C GLU A 67 -1.62 6.74 -4.88
N ILE A 68 -1.74 6.41 -3.59
CA ILE A 68 -0.67 6.62 -2.60
C ILE A 68 0.60 5.86 -3.02
N GLU A 69 0.46 4.64 -3.54
CA GLU A 69 1.59 3.88 -4.09
C GLU A 69 2.28 4.57 -5.28
N LYS A 70 1.56 5.36 -6.07
CA LYS A 70 2.12 6.12 -7.20
C LYS A 70 2.81 7.38 -6.69
N SER A 71 2.14 8.18 -5.87
CA SER A 71 2.69 9.43 -5.31
C SER A 71 3.98 9.18 -4.54
N ILE A 72 4.07 8.10 -3.76
CA ILE A 72 5.32 7.73 -3.04
C ILE A 72 6.47 7.37 -4.00
N LYS A 73 6.17 6.73 -5.15
CA LYS A 73 7.17 6.39 -6.17
C LYS A 73 7.65 7.63 -6.89
N GLU A 74 6.73 8.49 -7.30
CA GLU A 74 7.02 9.76 -7.98
C GLU A 74 7.84 10.71 -7.11
N SER A 75 7.53 10.79 -5.81
CA SER A 75 8.26 11.64 -4.87
C SER A 75 9.72 11.22 -4.65
N GLY A 76 10.15 10.03 -5.10
CA GLY A 76 11.52 9.54 -4.96
C GLY A 76 11.96 9.25 -3.51
N ILE A 77 11.02 9.24 -2.56
CA ILE A 77 11.35 9.13 -1.13
C ILE A 77 11.79 7.72 -0.74
N LEU A 78 11.37 6.73 -1.52
CA LEU A 78 11.85 5.35 -1.39
C LEU A 78 13.38 5.26 -1.45
N THR A 79 14.00 6.05 -2.33
CA THR A 79 15.46 6.13 -2.48
C THR A 79 16.09 6.85 -1.31
N LYS A 80 15.52 7.99 -0.88
CA LYS A 80 15.98 8.76 0.29
C LYS A 80 15.94 7.95 1.59
N LEU A 81 14.97 7.06 1.73
CA LEU A 81 14.81 6.21 2.92
C LEU A 81 15.57 4.87 2.82
N GLY A 82 16.24 4.57 1.70
CA GLY A 82 17.06 3.36 1.53
C GLY A 82 16.29 2.04 1.66
N LEU A 83 14.99 2.02 1.32
CA LEU A 83 14.14 0.85 1.57
C LEU A 83 14.38 -0.26 0.54
N LYS A 84 14.86 -1.42 1.01
CA LYS A 84 15.09 -2.61 0.17
C LYS A 84 13.77 -3.31 -0.17
N LYS A 85 13.58 -3.59 -1.46
CA LYS A 85 12.44 -4.37 -1.96
C LYS A 85 12.49 -5.80 -1.42
N ILE A 86 11.37 -6.31 -0.92
CA ILE A 86 11.28 -7.70 -0.48
C ILE A 86 11.43 -8.60 -1.71
N LYS A 87 12.42 -9.49 -1.71
CA LYS A 87 12.52 -10.56 -2.71
C LYS A 87 11.44 -11.59 -2.37
N LEU A 88 10.39 -11.68 -3.19
CA LEU A 88 9.42 -12.76 -3.10
C LEU A 88 10.10 -14.09 -3.45
N ASN A 89 9.97 -15.09 -2.57
CA ASN A 89 10.49 -16.43 -2.81
C ASN A 89 9.84 -17.06 -4.06
N LYS A 90 10.61 -17.80 -4.89
CA LYS A 90 10.15 -18.39 -6.17
C LYS A 90 8.84 -19.18 -6.06
N LYS A 91 8.57 -19.78 -4.89
CA LYS A 91 7.36 -20.58 -4.59
C LYS A 91 6.05 -19.79 -4.67
N SER A 92 6.03 -18.50 -4.28
CA SER A 92 4.81 -17.68 -4.33
C SER A 92 4.48 -17.17 -5.74
N ARG A 93 5.50 -16.94 -6.59
CA ARG A 93 5.29 -16.62 -8.02
C ARG A 93 4.60 -17.77 -8.76
N LYS A 94 5.06 -19.01 -8.55
CA LYS A 94 4.50 -20.21 -9.18
C LYS A 94 3.04 -20.46 -8.76
N LYS A 95 2.68 -20.13 -7.51
CA LYS A 95 1.30 -20.21 -7.01
C LYS A 95 0.36 -19.17 -7.66
N LEU A 96 0.85 -17.94 -7.86
CA LEU A 96 0.08 -16.88 -8.52
C LEU A 96 -0.13 -17.16 -10.02
N GLU A 97 0.88 -17.72 -10.68
CA GLU A 97 0.82 -18.13 -12.10
C GLU A 97 -0.18 -19.28 -12.30
N ASN A 98 -0.16 -20.28 -11.43
CA ASN A 98 -1.10 -21.39 -11.46
C ASN A 98 -2.56 -20.94 -11.20
N ALA A 99 -2.76 -19.94 -10.34
CA ALA A 99 -4.09 -19.36 -10.10
C ALA A 99 -4.63 -18.62 -11.34
N ARG A 100 -3.79 -17.82 -12.01
CA ARG A 100 -4.16 -17.11 -13.25
C ARG A 100 -4.48 -18.06 -14.40
N LYS A 101 -3.72 -19.16 -14.53
CA LYS A 101 -3.98 -20.22 -15.53
C LYS A 101 -5.33 -20.89 -15.29
N ARG A 102 -5.71 -21.16 -14.04
CA ARG A 102 -7.02 -21.75 -13.68
C ARG A 102 -8.20 -20.82 -13.98
N SER A 103 -8.08 -19.52 -13.70
CA SER A 103 -9.13 -18.54 -14.01
C SER A 103 -9.35 -18.31 -15.52
N ALA A 104 -8.30 -18.47 -16.34
CA ALA A 104 -8.42 -18.36 -17.79
C ALA A 104 -9.19 -19.54 -18.43
N MET A 105 -9.17 -20.71 -17.79
CA MET A 105 -9.82 -21.93 -18.27
C MET A 105 -11.31 -22.01 -17.89
N ASN A 106 -11.74 -21.27 -16.87
CA ASN A 106 -13.14 -21.19 -16.41
C ASN A 106 -13.90 -19.96 -16.96
N LYS A 107 -13.73 -19.63 -18.24
CA LYS A 107 -14.68 -18.75 -18.95
C LYS A 107 -15.85 -19.62 -19.45
N PRO A 108 -17.07 -19.50 -18.92
CA PRO A 108 -18.23 -20.12 -19.56
C PRO A 108 -18.42 -19.53 -20.96
N LYS A 109 -18.45 -20.39 -21.98
CA LYS A 109 -18.91 -20.03 -23.33
C LYS A 109 -20.32 -19.45 -23.19
N LYS A 110 -20.49 -18.13 -23.34
CA LYS A 110 -21.81 -17.52 -23.53
C LYS A 110 -22.42 -18.17 -24.78
N LYS A 111 -23.38 -19.07 -24.57
CA LYS A 111 -24.21 -19.64 -25.64
C LYS A 111 -24.95 -18.48 -26.32
N LYS A 112 -24.99 -18.56 -27.66
CA LYS A 112 -25.89 -17.82 -28.55
C LYS A 112 -27.32 -17.85 -27.99
N ASN A 113 -28.07 -16.76 -28.17
CA ASN A 113 -29.35 -16.78 -28.88
C ASN A 113 -29.66 -15.37 -29.40
N THR A 114 -29.73 -15.28 -30.72
CA THR A 114 -30.40 -14.22 -31.48
C THR A 114 -31.78 -14.76 -31.84
N GLU A 115 -32.82 -14.22 -31.22
CA GLU A 115 -34.24 -14.30 -31.59
C GLU A 115 -34.63 -12.81 -31.58
N LYS A 116 -34.87 -12.07 -32.68
CA LYS A 116 -35.80 -12.27 -33.80
C LYS A 116 -37.18 -12.72 -33.33
N GLU A 117 -37.95 -11.76 -32.82
CA GLU A 117 -39.26 -11.35 -33.37
C GLU A 117 -39.64 -9.97 -32.82
#